data_AF-A0A352JUJ0-F1
#
_entry.id   AF-A0A352JUJ0-F1
#
_cell.length_a   1.000
_cell.length_b   1.000
_cell.length_c   1.000
_cell.angle_alpha   90.00
_cell.angle_beta   90.00
_cell.angle_gamma   90.00
#
_symmetry.space_group_name_H-M   'P 1'
#
loop_
_entity.id
_entity.type
_entity.pdbx_description
1 polymer ?
#
loop_
_entity_poly.entity_id
_entity_poly.type
_entity_poly.pdbx_seq_one_letter_code
_entity_poly.pdbx_strand_id
1 'polypeptide(L)' 'MPNDCIMCDACLPECPENVITAGDPVYVINPHLCTDCGNCAEVCPTEACVPIDDEE' A
#
# COMPACT_ATOMS: atom_id res chain seq x y z
N MET A 1 0.38 0.90 11.29
CA MET A 1 -0.74 1.82 10.95
C MET A 1 -0.47 2.35 9.54
N PRO A 2 -1.49 2.66 8.71
CA PRO A 2 -1.27 3.24 7.38
C PRO A 2 -0.42 4.52 7.42
N ASN A 3 -0.51 5.27 8.54
CA ASN A 3 0.29 6.47 8.82
C ASN A 3 1.79 6.23 9.05
N ASP A 4 2.24 4.98 9.14
CA ASP A 4 3.67 4.63 9.24
C ASP A 4 4.33 4.50 7.86
N CYS A 5 3.60 4.82 6.79
CA CYS A 5 4.16 4.86 5.45
C CYS A 5 5.23 5.96 5.35
N ILE A 6 6.45 5.56 4.98
CA ILE A 6 7.59 6.48 4.79
C ILE A 6 7.83 6.85 3.32
N MET A 7 6.88 6.51 2.43
CA MET A 7 7.00 6.67 0.97
C MET A 7 8.36 6.20 0.42
N CYS A 8 8.78 4.97 0.76
CA CYS A 8 10.07 4.41 0.35
C CYS A 8 10.06 3.74 -1.03
N ASP A 9 8.96 3.84 -1.78
CA ASP A 9 8.73 3.24 -3.11
C ASP A 9 8.83 1.71 -3.19
N ALA A 10 9.16 1.01 -2.10
CA ALA A 10 9.42 -0.43 -2.11
C ALA A 10 8.22 -1.28 -2.55
N CYS A 11 6.98 -0.83 -2.27
CA CYS A 11 5.76 -1.56 -2.62
C CYS A 11 5.34 -1.40 -4.09
N LEU A 12 5.78 -0.34 -4.77
CA LEU A 12 5.39 -0.04 -6.15
C LEU A 12 5.76 -1.15 -7.14
N PRO A 13 7.03 -1.63 -7.22
CA PRO A 13 7.40 -2.69 -8.16
C PRO A 13 6.83 -4.06 -7.80
N GLU A 14 6.42 -4.26 -6.54
CA GLU A 14 5.90 -5.54 -6.06
C GLU A 14 4.40 -5.74 -6.34
N CYS A 15 3.69 -4.66 -6.67
CA CYS A 15 2.28 -4.72 -7.00
C CYS A 15 2.08 -5.20 -8.45
N PRO A 16 1.61 -6.44 -8.68
CA PRO A 16 1.46 -6.97 -10.05
C PRO A 16 0.44 -6.18 -10.87
N GLU A 17 -0.61 -5.68 -10.20
CA GLU A 17 -1.68 -4.89 -10.82
C GLU A 17 -1.31 -3.41 -10.96
N ASN A 18 -0.19 -2.95 -10.36
CA ASN A 18 0.22 -1.55 -10.31
C ASN A 18 -0.89 -0.61 -9.82
N VAL A 19 -1.63 -1.03 -8.78
CA VAL A 19 -2.79 -0.31 -8.23
C VAL A 19 -2.44 0.61 -7.06
N ILE A 20 -1.16 0.71 -6.72
CA ILE A 20 -0.65 1.54 -5.65
C ILE A 20 -0.31 2.91 -6.22
N THR A 21 -0.85 3.96 -5.61
CA THR A 21 -0.66 5.36 -6.03
C THR A 21 -0.20 6.20 -4.85
N ALA A 22 0.62 7.23 -5.10
CA ALA A 22 1.08 8.12 -4.04
C ALA A 22 -0.09 9.01 -3.56
N GLY A 23 -0.53 8.82 -2.31
CA GLY A 23 -1.31 9.81 -1.57
C GLY A 23 -0.40 10.64 -0.68
N ASP A 24 -0.85 11.83 -0.31
CA ASP A 24 -0.14 12.67 0.66
C ASP A 24 -0.81 12.46 2.03
N PRO A 25 -0.15 11.85 3.04
CA PRO A 25 1.28 11.53 3.16
C PRO A 25 1.66 10.04 2.96
N VAL A 26 0.75 9.20 2.45
CA VAL A 26 0.91 7.72 2.41
C VAL A 26 0.56 7.14 1.04
N TYR A 27 1.12 5.98 0.70
CA TYR A 27 0.65 5.22 -0.46
C TYR A 27 -0.79 4.74 -0.29
N VAL A 28 -1.60 4.95 -1.33
CA VAL A 28 -3.01 4.55 -1.39
C VAL A 28 -3.15 3.40 -2.39
N ILE A 29 -3.72 2.30 -1.91
CA ILE A 29 -4.01 1.10 -2.70
C ILE A 29 -5.47 1.20 -3.16
N ASN A 30 -5.75 1.02 -4.46
CA ASN A 30 -7.13 0.99 -4.95
C ASN A 30 -7.79 -0.36 -4.61
N PRO A 31 -8.77 -0.41 -3.68
CA PRO A 31 -9.38 -1.68 -3.24
C PRO A 31 -10.24 -2.34 -4.33
N HIS A 32 -10.70 -1.59 -5.33
CA HIS A 32 -11.49 -2.14 -6.44
C HIS A 32 -10.64 -2.92 -7.46
N LEU A 33 -9.34 -2.65 -7.51
CA LEU A 33 -8.40 -3.31 -8.42
C LEU A 33 -7.40 -4.21 -7.66
N CYS A 34 -7.26 -4.02 -6.34
CA CYS A 34 -6.46 -4.87 -5.49
C CYS A 34 -7.05 -6.29 -5.47
N THR A 35 -6.18 -7.28 -5.63
CA THR A 35 -6.52 -8.71 -5.55
C THR A 35 -6.13 -9.34 -4.22
N ASP A 36 -5.71 -8.51 -3.25
CA ASP A 36 -5.21 -8.91 -1.93
C ASP A 36 -4.07 -9.93 -1.99
N CYS A 37 -3.18 -9.78 -2.97
CA CYS A 37 -2.04 -10.68 -3.18
C CYS A 37 -1.02 -10.69 -2.03
N GLY A 38 -0.94 -9.62 -1.23
CA GLY A 38 -0.06 -9.52 -0.06
C GLY A 38 1.40 -9.13 -0.32
N ASN A 39 1.88 -9.12 -1.57
CA ASN A 39 3.28 -8.82 -1.90
C ASN A 39 3.79 -7.49 -1.33
N CYS A 40 2.97 -6.43 -1.45
CA CYS A 40 3.32 -5.10 -0.96
C CYS A 40 3.52 -5.06 0.56
N ALA A 41 2.79 -5.89 1.32
CA ALA A 41 2.92 -5.98 2.76
C ALA A 41 4.22 -6.73 3.16
N GLU A 42 4.60 -7.78 2.42
CA GLU A 42 5.84 -8.55 2.71
C GLU A 42 7.11 -7.71 2.57
N VAL A 43 7.14 -6.77 1.63
CA VAL A 43 8.31 -5.88 1.44
C VAL A 43 8.23 -4.59 2.24
N CYS A 44 7.08 -4.28 2.85
CA CYS A 44 6.90 -3.01 3.53
C CYS A 44 7.67 -3.02 4.87
N PRO A 45 8.72 -2.20 5.05
CA PRO A 45 9.53 -2.22 6.26
C PRO A 45 8.78 -1.71 7.50
N THR A 46 7.68 -0.97 7.28
CA THR A 46 6.85 -0.41 8.33
C THR A 46 5.47 -1.08 8.43
N GLU A 47 5.25 -2.14 7.66
CA GLU A 47 3.96 -2.86 7.60
C GLU A 47 2.76 -1.91 7.35
N ALA A 48 3.00 -0.79 6.65
CA ALA A 48 2.01 0.25 6.38
C ALA A 48 1.20 0.01 5.10
N CYS A 49 1.56 -1.00 4.29
CA CYS A 49 0.85 -1.37 3.06
C CYS A 49 -0.42 -2.17 3.37
N VAL A 50 -1.41 -1.47 3.91
CA VAL A 50 -2.75 -2.01 4.17
C VAL A 50 -3.79 -1.25 3.33
N PRO A 51 -4.90 -1.88 2.93
CA PRO A 51 -6.03 -1.16 2.37
C PRO A 51 -6.47 -0.08 3.36
N ILE A 52 -6.63 1.16 2.88
CA ILE A 52 -7.26 2.20 3.66
C ILE A 52 -8.75 1.97 3.53
N ASP A 53 -9.31 1.16 4.43
CA ASP A 53 -10.74 1.20 4.70
C ASP A 53 -10.99 2.39 5.64
N ASP A 54 -11.86 3.31 5.24
CA ASP A 54 -12.28 4.52 5.98
C ASP A 54 -13.06 4.20 7.28
N GLU A 55 -12.72 3.12 7.99
CA GLU A 55 -13.36 2.73 9.25
C GLU A 55 -12.35 2.80 10.42
N GLU A 56 -12.15 4.04 10.89
CA GLU A 56 -11.66 4.54 12.21
C GLU A 56 -10.57 3.76 12.98
#